data_AF-A0A0D8XHV1-F1
#
_entry.id   AF-A0A0D8XHV1-F1
#
_cell.length_a   1.000
_cell.length_b   1.000
_cell.length_c   1.000
_cell.angle_alpha   90.00
_cell.angle_beta   90.00
_cell.angle_gamma   90.00
#
_symmetry.space_group_name_H-M   'P 1'
#
loop_
_entity.id
_entity.type
_entity.pdbx_description
1 polymer ?
#
loop_
_entity_poly.entity_id
_entity_poly.type
_entity_poly.pdbx_seq_one_letter_code
_entity_poly.pdbx_strand_id
1 'polypeptide(L)'
;MENKNVTNNLVQQRSYMVETMAMFTTLIQIYNEHMEYIDRFEDYLFFDRNDDEYYREFDEYIRCIDEGRRKFTTLAIKVFLRLRHQ
;
A
#
# COMPACT_ATOMS: atom_id res chain seq x y z
N MET A 1 -24.86 -19.46 33.44
CA MET A 1 -24.29 -19.82 32.12
C MET A 1 -23.79 -18.54 31.49
N GLU A 2 -22.53 -18.21 31.75
CA GLU A 2 -21.94 -16.93 31.31
C GLU A 2 -21.16 -17.08 30.00
N ASN A 3 -21.35 -16.07 29.15
CA ASN A 3 -20.34 -15.42 28.32
C ASN A 3 -19.60 -16.15 27.18
N LYS A 4 -19.87 -17.41 26.84
CA LYS A 4 -19.18 -17.99 25.66
C LYS A 4 -19.44 -17.23 24.35
N ASN A 5 -20.67 -16.74 24.10
CA ASN A 5 -20.99 -15.96 22.90
C ASN A 5 -20.44 -14.52 22.93
N VAL A 6 -20.48 -13.86 24.09
CA VAL A 6 -19.96 -12.48 24.23
C VAL A 6 -18.45 -12.47 24.07
N THR A 7 -17.75 -13.42 24.70
CA THR A 7 -16.29 -13.54 24.58
C THR A 7 -15.87 -13.90 23.16
N ASN A 8 -16.58 -14.80 22.47
CA ASN A 8 -16.28 -15.15 21.08
C ASN A 8 -16.45 -13.96 20.13
N ASN A 9 -17.54 -13.19 20.27
CA ASN A 9 -17.75 -12.00 19.44
C ASN A 9 -16.69 -10.91 19.72
N LEU A 10 -16.31 -10.70 20.98
CA LEU A 10 -15.24 -9.77 21.35
C LEU A 10 -13.87 -10.20 20.81
N VAL A 11 -13.55 -11.50 20.84
CA VAL A 11 -12.31 -12.04 20.29
C VAL A 11 -12.28 -11.87 18.77
N GLN A 12 -13.39 -12.15 18.08
CA GLN A 12 -13.50 -11.98 16.63
C GLN A 12 -13.39 -10.51 16.22
N GLN A 13 -14.06 -9.60 16.92
CA GLN A 13 -13.96 -8.15 16.69
C GLN A 13 -12.54 -7.63 16.94
N ARG A 14 -11.84 -8.12 17.97
CA ARG A 14 -10.44 -7.76 18.23
C ARG A 14 -9.50 -8.26 17.14
N SER A 15 -9.64 -9.52 16.70
CA SER A 15 -8.87 -10.08 15.57
C SER A 15 -9.04 -9.23 14.32
N TYR A 16 -10.28 -8.85 14.05
CA TYR A 16 -10.64 -8.02 12.92
C TYR A 16 -9.97 -6.64 12.94
N MET A 17 -10.00 -5.97 14.09
CA MET A 17 -9.40 -4.65 14.27
C MET A 17 -7.88 -4.72 14.12
N VAL A 18 -7.23 -5.74 14.72
CA VAL A 18 -5.78 -5.96 14.61
C VAL A 18 -5.36 -6.16 13.16
N GLU A 19 -6.06 -7.02 12.42
CA GLU A 19 -5.74 -7.25 11.02
C GLU A 19 -6.00 -6.02 10.13
N THR A 20 -7.04 -5.25 10.43
CA THR A 20 -7.34 -4.01 9.69
C THR A 20 -6.26 -2.96 9.93
N MET A 21 -5.79 -2.81 11.17
CA MET A 21 -4.68 -1.93 11.52
C MET A 21 -3.38 -2.35 10.83
N ALA A 22 -3.07 -3.65 10.79
CA ALA A 22 -1.89 -4.16 10.09
C ALA A 22 -1.93 -3.81 8.59
N MET A 23 -3.08 -3.95 7.93
CA MET A 23 -3.24 -3.55 6.53
C MET A 23 -3.08 -2.04 6.32
N PHE A 24 -3.57 -1.19 7.25
CA PHE A 24 -3.33 0.25 7.20
C PHE A 24 -1.85 0.59 7.33
N THR A 25 -1.13 -0.05 8.24
CA THR A 25 0.32 0.12 8.37
C THR A 25 1.03 -0.24 7.07
N THR A 26 0.67 -1.36 6.44
CA THR A 26 1.23 -1.76 5.15
C THR A 26 0.88 -0.77 4.04
N LEU A 27 -0.34 -0.19 4.02
CA LEU A 27 -0.70 0.88 3.07
C LEU A 27 0.21 2.10 3.20
N ILE A 28 0.47 2.55 4.43
CA ILE A 28 1.36 3.69 4.70
C ILE A 28 2.79 3.38 4.27
N GLN A 29 3.28 2.17 4.53
CA GLN A 29 4.62 1.74 4.12
C GLN A 29 4.76 1.74 2.59
N ILE A 30 3.80 1.13 1.89
CA ILE A 30 3.76 1.14 0.41
C ILE A 30 3.70 2.58 -0.09
N TYR A 31 2.84 3.42 0.48
CA TYR A 31 2.74 4.83 0.09
C TYR A 31 4.07 5.56 0.24
N ASN A 32 4.72 5.46 1.40
CA ASN A 32 5.99 6.14 1.66
C ASN A 32 7.11 5.67 0.72
N GLU A 33 7.25 4.35 0.52
CA GLU A 33 8.25 3.78 -0.39
C GLU A 33 8.06 4.33 -1.81
N HIS A 34 6.83 4.39 -2.30
CA HIS A 34 6.57 4.78 -3.69
C HIS A 34 6.55 6.29 -3.88
N MET A 35 6.19 7.08 -2.86
CA MET A 35 6.36 8.53 -2.90
C MET A 35 7.83 8.91 -3.08
N GLU A 36 8.75 8.21 -2.40
CA GLU A 36 10.19 8.45 -2.60
C GLU A 36 10.64 8.16 -4.04
N TYR A 37 10.09 7.12 -4.68
CA TYR A 37 10.36 6.86 -6.11
C TYR A 37 9.77 7.92 -7.03
N ILE A 38 8.58 8.44 -6.72
CA ILE A 38 7.95 9.52 -7.50
C ILE A 38 8.77 10.80 -7.38
N ASP A 39 9.20 11.17 -6.17
CA ASP A 39 10.03 12.37 -5.94
C ASP A 39 11.35 12.26 -6.71
N ARG A 40 12.03 11.10 -6.63
CA ARG A 40 13.26 10.84 -7.41
C ARG A 40 13.02 10.88 -8.92
N PHE A 41 11.88 10.37 -9.39
CA PHE A 41 11.53 10.40 -10.80
C PHE A 41 11.22 11.83 -11.27
N GLU A 42 10.59 12.66 -10.44
CA GLU A 42 10.40 14.08 -10.71
C GLU A 42 11.74 14.79 -10.89
N ASP A 43 12.68 14.60 -9.96
CA ASP A 43 14.04 15.12 -10.07
C ASP A 43 14.73 14.64 -11.36
N TYR A 44 14.53 13.36 -11.70
CA TYR A 44 15.09 12.71 -12.88
C TYR A 44 14.67 13.37 -14.21
N LEU A 45 13.40 13.80 -14.30
CA LEU A 45 12.84 14.42 -15.51
C LEU A 45 13.50 15.77 -15.86
N PHE A 46 14.16 16.43 -14.91
CA PHE A 46 14.84 17.71 -15.14
C PHE A 46 16.28 17.57 -15.63
N PHE A 47 16.82 16.35 -15.75
CA PHE A 47 18.14 16.13 -16.34
C PHE A 47 18.08 16.12 -17.86
N ASP A 48 18.86 17.00 -18.51
CA ASP A 48 19.04 17.01 -19.95
C ASP A 48 20.07 15.94 -20.35
N ARG A 49 19.59 14.70 -20.47
CA ARG A 49 20.34 13.53 -20.93
C ARG A 49 19.52 12.76 -21.96
N ASN A 50 20.19 12.22 -22.97
CA ASN A 50 19.53 11.50 -24.07
C ASN A 50 20.42 10.34 -24.54
N ASP A 51 20.68 9.42 -23.62
CA ASP A 51 21.46 8.20 -23.85
C ASP A 51 20.66 6.94 -23.44
N ASP A 52 21.17 5.76 -23.80
CA ASP A 52 20.48 4.49 -23.54
C ASP A 52 20.36 4.17 -22.03
N GLU A 53 21.29 4.68 -21.22
CA GLU A 53 21.25 4.51 -19.77
C GLU A 53 20.08 5.32 -19.19
N TYR A 54 19.87 6.54 -19.70
CA TYR A 54 18.75 7.38 -19.31
C TYR A 54 17.41 6.69 -19.54
N TYR A 55 17.16 6.20 -20.76
CA TYR A 55 15.89 5.53 -21.06
C TYR A 55 15.66 4.25 -20.24
N ARG A 56 16.73 3.54 -19.88
CA ARG A 56 16.61 2.34 -19.04
C ARG A 56 16.20 2.68 -17.61
N GLU A 57 16.82 3.70 -17.01
CA GLU A 57 16.45 4.16 -15.67
C GLU A 57 15.03 4.74 -15.65
N PHE A 58 14.66 5.50 -16.69
CA PHE A 58 13.29 5.98 -16.89
C PHE A 58 12.26 4.85 -16.85
N ASP A 59 12.49 3.78 -17.62
CA ASP A 59 11.60 2.61 -17.67
C ASP A 59 11.53 1.91 -16.30
N GLU A 60 12.65 1.87 -15.55
CA GLU A 60 12.68 1.31 -14.20
C GLU A 60 11.82 2.12 -13.22
N TYR A 61 11.91 3.46 -13.24
CA TYR A 61 11.07 4.31 -12.41
C TYR A 61 9.58 4.12 -12.71
N ILE A 62 9.19 4.11 -13.99
CA ILE A 62 7.80 3.88 -14.40
C ILE A 62 7.31 2.50 -13.91
N ARG A 63 8.14 1.46 -14.04
CA ARG A 63 7.81 0.12 -13.56
C ARG A 63 7.59 0.08 -12.04
N CYS A 64 8.48 0.70 -11.26
CA CYS A 64 8.37 0.77 -9.80
C CYS A 64 7.12 1.55 -9.35
N ILE A 65 6.83 2.68 -9.99
CA ILE A 65 5.64 3.49 -9.70
C ILE A 65 4.36 2.70 -10.00
N ASP A 66 4.28 1.99 -11.13
CA ASP A 66 3.10 1.19 -11.47
C ASP A 66 2.92 -0.02 -10.53
N GLU A 67 4.01 -0.68 -10.13
CA GLU A 67 3.99 -1.77 -9.16
C GLU A 67 3.41 -1.30 -7.80
N GLY A 68 3.86 -0.14 -7.31
CA GLY A 68 3.34 0.49 -6.12
C GLY A 68 1.87 0.79 -6.17
N ARG A 69 1.45 1.45 -7.25
CA ARG A 69 0.04 1.77 -7.52
C ARG A 69 -0.82 0.51 -7.43
N ARG A 70 -0.42 -0.59 -8.08
CA ARG A 70 -1.16 -1.86 -8.05
C ARG A 70 -1.25 -2.46 -6.64
N LYS A 71 -0.14 -2.48 -5.89
CA LYS A 71 -0.11 -2.99 -4.50
C LYS A 71 -1.00 -2.14 -3.58
N PHE A 72 -0.88 -0.82 -3.68
CA PHE A 72 -1.68 0.12 -2.90
C PHE A 72 -3.18 -0.04 -3.20
N THR A 73 -3.59 -0.02 -4.48
CA THR A 73 -4.99 -0.20 -4.87
C THR A 73 -5.55 -1.54 -4.38
N THR A 74 -4.80 -2.63 -4.55
CA THR A 74 -5.23 -3.96 -4.11
C THR A 74 -5.49 -3.99 -2.60
N LEU A 75 -4.58 -3.41 -1.82
CA LEU A 75 -4.70 -3.42 -0.37
C LEU A 75 -5.77 -2.44 0.13
N ALA A 76 -5.92 -1.27 -0.52
CA ALA A 76 -6.97 -0.30 -0.22
C ALA A 76 -8.36 -0.90 -0.44
N ILE A 77 -8.56 -1.66 -1.53
CA ILE A 77 -9.80 -2.39 -1.78
C ILE A 77 -10.07 -3.41 -0.67
N LYS A 78 -9.07 -4.17 -0.21
CA LYS A 78 -9.24 -5.14 0.88
C LYS A 78 -9.66 -4.46 2.20
N VAL A 79 -9.03 -3.33 2.53
CA VAL A 79 -9.40 -2.52 3.70
C VAL A 79 -10.83 -2.00 3.56
N PHE A 80 -11.19 -1.44 2.40
CA PHE A 80 -12.54 -0.92 2.14
C PHE A 80 -13.62 -2.00 2.25
N LEU A 81 -13.41 -3.15 1.60
CA LEU A 81 -14.36 -4.27 1.66
C LEU A 81 -14.56 -4.75 3.09
N ARG A 82 -13.47 -4.80 3.87
CA ARG A 82 -13.56 -5.07 5.29
C ARG A 82 -14.44 -4.03 6.00
N LEU A 83 -14.09 -2.75 5.97
CA LEU A 83 -14.87 -1.73 6.67
C LEU A 83 -16.37 -1.73 6.31
N ARG A 84 -16.73 -2.14 5.07
CA ARG A 84 -18.13 -2.27 4.62
C ARG A 84 -18.90 -3.47 5.22
N HIS A 85 -18.20 -4.52 5.65
CA HIS A 85 -18.80 -5.72 6.23
C HIS A 85 -18.81 -5.72 7.77
N GLN A 86 -18.51 -4.58 8.40
CA GLN A 86 -18.77 -4.29 9.81
C GLN A 86 -20.21 -3.81 10.01
#